data_AF-A0A316GJH0-F1
#
_entry.id   AF-A0A316GJH0-F1
#
_cell.length_a   1.000
_cell.length_b   1.000
_cell.length_c   1.000
_cell.angle_alpha   90.00
_cell.angle_beta   90.00
_cell.angle_gamma   90.00
#
_symmetry.space_group_name_H-M   'P 1'
#
loop_
_entity.id
_entity.type
_entity.pdbx_description
1 polymer ?
#
loop_
_entity_poly.entity_id
_entity_poly.type
_entity_poly.pdbx_seq_one_letter_code
_entity_poly.pdbx_strand_id
1 'polypeptide(L)'
;MEDFAHMTDARIDSGRPAVSMPCAAPVSSAPFAKIALGDRAFQVCDRDDIEGALAFRPETGGAWLCLSHSLEDGWLRIGADILQSDPDALRHFLTTHAVRQTGWYRIGEEIVFDTLGTPWSVRRMDASHAEVTFGDEATRRVDPSVATSDDPREQAIEVLIAAYPDLGERFGPEIDHWAVRLASGGVVTPIF
;
A
#
# COMPACT_ATOMS: atom_id res chain seq x y z
N MET A 1 -9.76 33.42 -31.28
CA MET A 1 -10.53 32.17 -31.08
C MET A 1 -9.57 31.08 -31.52
N GLU A 2 -8.69 30.67 -30.61
CA GLU A 2 -7.65 29.69 -30.90
C GLU A 2 -7.83 28.53 -29.92
N ASP A 3 -8.08 27.39 -30.53
CA ASP A 3 -8.17 26.05 -29.98
C ASP A 3 -6.86 25.66 -29.29
N PHE A 4 -6.94 25.24 -28.03
CA PHE A 4 -5.90 24.46 -27.37
C PHE A 4 -6.56 23.22 -26.80
N ALA A 5 -6.62 22.17 -27.62
CA ALA A 5 -6.91 20.82 -27.18
C ALA A 5 -5.74 19.90 -27.53
N HIS A 6 -5.41 19.04 -26.56
CA HIS A 6 -4.64 17.78 -26.62
C HIS A 6 -3.10 17.79 -26.57
N MET A 7 -2.58 17.45 -25.39
CA MET A 7 -1.42 16.57 -25.12
C MET A 7 -1.22 16.53 -23.60
N THR A 8 -1.23 15.43 -22.83
CA THR A 8 -1.27 14.00 -23.10
C THR A 8 -1.91 13.39 -21.85
N ASP A 9 -3.03 12.70 -22.02
CA ASP A 9 -3.62 11.86 -20.98
C ASP A 9 -2.74 10.61 -20.90
N ALA A 10 -1.80 10.60 -19.96
CA ALA A 10 -1.08 9.38 -19.62
C ALA A 10 -2.14 8.44 -19.05
N ARG A 11 -2.62 7.51 -19.87
CA ARG A 11 -3.44 6.40 -19.40
C ARG A 11 -2.60 5.66 -18.36
N ILE A 12 -2.86 5.95 -17.10
CA ILE A 12 -2.48 5.09 -15.99
C ILE A 12 -3.33 3.84 -16.22
N ASP A 13 -2.75 2.87 -16.91
CA ASP A 13 -3.32 1.53 -16.95
C ASP A 13 -3.43 1.09 -15.50
N SER A 14 -4.67 1.02 -15.00
CA SER A 14 -5.00 0.62 -13.63
C SER A 14 -4.97 -0.92 -13.56
N GLY A 15 -3.85 -1.48 -14.01
CA GLY A 15 -3.66 -2.90 -14.23
C GLY A 15 -3.31 -3.61 -12.93
N ARG A 16 -4.34 -4.21 -12.29
CA ARG A 16 -4.30 -5.27 -11.27
C ARG A 16 -3.53 -4.92 -9.97
N PRO A 17 -4.14 -5.04 -8.78
CA PRO A 17 -3.39 -4.87 -7.53
C PRO A 17 -2.24 -5.88 -7.47
N ALA A 18 -1.01 -5.36 -7.43
CA ALA A 18 0.21 -6.16 -7.44
C ALA A 18 0.41 -6.80 -6.06
N VAL A 19 -0.20 -7.96 -5.83
CA VAL A 19 0.24 -8.83 -4.74
C VAL A 19 1.55 -9.46 -5.18
N SER A 20 2.69 -8.93 -4.72
CA SER A 20 3.99 -9.56 -4.96
C SER A 20 4.02 -10.93 -4.29
N MET A 21 4.07 -11.97 -5.11
CA MET A 21 4.17 -13.35 -4.62
C MET A 21 5.64 -13.79 -4.55
N PRO A 22 5.99 -14.72 -3.65
CA PRO A 22 7.26 -15.42 -3.72
C PRO A 22 7.45 -15.99 -5.13
N CYS A 23 8.64 -15.82 -5.69
CA CYS A 23 8.92 -16.39 -6.99
C CYS A 23 8.87 -17.93 -6.90
N ALA A 24 8.02 -18.53 -7.74
CA ALA A 24 7.84 -19.99 -7.76
C ALA A 24 9.09 -20.71 -8.29
N ALA A 25 9.81 -20.08 -9.21
CA ALA A 25 11.10 -20.53 -9.69
C ALA A 25 12.23 -19.92 -8.85
N PRO A 26 13.32 -20.67 -8.59
CA PRO A 26 14.50 -20.11 -7.96
C PRO A 26 15.11 -19.04 -8.86
N VAL A 27 15.34 -17.86 -8.28
CA VAL A 27 16.05 -16.76 -8.92
C VAL A 27 17.55 -17.00 -8.74
N SER A 28 18.26 -17.29 -9.82
CA SER A 28 19.71 -17.56 -9.80
C SER A 28 20.54 -16.41 -10.37
N SER A 29 19.89 -15.47 -11.05
CA SER A 29 20.51 -14.26 -11.61
C SER A 29 21.08 -13.33 -10.54
N ALA A 30 22.22 -12.73 -10.86
CA ALA A 30 22.85 -11.72 -10.01
C ALA A 30 22.03 -10.41 -10.03
N PRO A 31 21.93 -9.69 -8.90
CA PRO A 31 21.34 -8.35 -8.89
C PRO A 31 22.09 -7.39 -9.83
N PHE A 32 21.35 -6.63 -10.63
CA PHE A 32 21.91 -5.61 -11.53
C PHE A 32 21.58 -4.18 -11.10
N ALA A 33 20.60 -4.00 -10.21
CA ALA A 33 20.21 -2.67 -9.72
C ALA A 33 19.84 -2.70 -8.23
N LYS A 34 19.99 -1.53 -7.62
CA LYS A 34 19.52 -1.21 -6.28
C LYS A 34 18.49 -0.09 -6.37
N ILE A 35 17.37 -0.23 -5.67
CA ILE A 35 16.36 0.81 -5.49
C ILE A 35 16.29 1.18 -4.02
N ALA A 36 16.49 2.45 -3.70
CA ALA A 36 16.22 3.00 -2.37
C ALA A 36 14.86 3.72 -2.37
N LEU A 37 13.99 3.38 -1.42
CA LEU A 37 12.66 3.94 -1.22
C LEU A 37 12.56 4.38 0.25
N GLY A 38 12.68 5.68 0.51
CA GLY A 38 12.81 6.19 1.88
C GLY A 38 14.13 5.72 2.51
N ASP A 39 14.03 5.10 3.68
CA ASP A 39 15.16 4.51 4.43
C ASP A 39 15.42 3.04 4.07
N ARG A 40 14.59 2.43 3.23
CA ARG A 40 14.70 1.03 2.81
C ARG A 40 15.39 0.93 1.47
N ALA A 41 16.12 -0.17 1.28
CA ALA A 41 16.77 -0.47 0.02
C ALA A 41 16.54 -1.91 -0.42
N PHE A 42 16.45 -2.09 -1.73
CA PHE A 42 16.10 -3.33 -2.39
C PHE A 42 17.05 -3.60 -3.54
N GLN A 43 17.31 -4.87 -3.79
CA GLN A 43 18.03 -5.36 -4.96
C GLN A 43 17.03 -5.84 -6.00
N VAL A 44 17.32 -5.62 -7.28
CA VAL A 44 16.52 -6.07 -8.41
C VAL A 44 17.39 -6.91 -9.34
N CYS A 45 16.80 -7.98 -9.89
CA CYS A 45 17.43 -8.87 -10.85
C CYS A 45 16.41 -9.36 -11.88
N ASP A 46 16.93 -9.94 -12.96
CA ASP A 46 16.13 -10.66 -13.93
C ASP A 46 15.64 -11.99 -13.35
N ARG A 47 14.48 -12.44 -13.84
CA ARG A 47 14.01 -13.80 -13.59
C ARG A 47 14.43 -14.72 -14.72
N ASP A 48 14.83 -15.92 -14.36
CA ASP A 48 15.31 -16.92 -15.30
C ASP A 48 14.16 -17.66 -16.03
N ASP A 49 12.94 -17.58 -15.51
CA ASP A 49 11.79 -18.36 -15.99
C ASP A 49 10.91 -17.64 -17.02
N ILE A 50 10.96 -16.30 -17.06
CA ILE A 50 10.15 -15.47 -17.96
C ILE A 50 11.02 -14.32 -18.46
N GLU A 51 11.18 -14.22 -19.79
CA GLU A 51 11.92 -13.13 -20.43
C GLU A 51 11.32 -11.76 -20.05
N GLY A 52 12.19 -10.83 -19.64
CA GLY A 52 11.80 -9.47 -19.23
C GLY A 52 11.12 -9.39 -17.85
N ALA A 53 10.84 -10.51 -17.18
CA ALA A 53 10.29 -10.49 -15.84
C ALA A 53 11.38 -10.21 -14.80
N LEU A 54 11.00 -9.47 -13.76
CA LEU A 54 11.92 -9.04 -12.72
C LEU A 54 11.54 -9.63 -11.36
N ALA A 55 12.54 -9.69 -10.48
CA ALA A 55 12.36 -9.99 -9.07
C ALA A 55 13.13 -9.00 -8.21
N PHE A 56 12.65 -8.79 -6.99
CA PHE A 56 13.31 -7.94 -6.00
C PHE A 56 13.42 -8.63 -4.64
N ARG A 57 14.32 -8.13 -3.79
CA ARG A 57 14.41 -8.50 -2.37
C ARG A 57 14.98 -7.35 -1.54
N PRO A 58 14.80 -7.34 -0.21
CA PRO A 58 15.51 -6.39 0.65
C PRO A 58 17.03 -6.54 0.53
N GLU A 59 17.77 -5.42 0.57
CA GLU A 59 19.24 -5.43 0.55
C GLU A 59 19.84 -6.17 1.74
N THR A 60 19.15 -6.17 2.88
CA THR A 60 19.52 -6.91 4.09
C THR A 60 19.43 -8.43 3.93
N GLY A 61 18.98 -8.92 2.77
CA GLY A 61 18.72 -10.33 2.50
C GLY A 61 17.24 -10.70 2.67
N GLY A 62 16.89 -11.90 2.23
CA GLY A 62 15.52 -12.41 2.23
C GLY A 62 15.19 -13.20 0.97
N ALA A 63 13.93 -13.62 0.86
CA ALA A 63 13.42 -14.28 -0.33
C ALA A 63 13.24 -13.27 -1.48
N TRP A 64 13.40 -13.75 -2.70
CA TRP A 64 13.06 -13.00 -3.90
C TRP A 64 11.53 -13.01 -4.12
N LEU A 65 10.99 -11.82 -4.37
CA LEU A 65 9.59 -11.59 -4.69
C LEU A 65 9.48 -11.13 -6.13
N CYS A 66 8.44 -11.61 -6.80
CA CYS A 66 8.23 -11.33 -8.22
C CYS A 66 7.57 -9.96 -8.40
N LEU A 67 8.08 -9.19 -9.35
CA LEU A 67 7.48 -7.92 -9.78
C LEU A 67 6.40 -8.19 -10.83
N SER A 68 5.38 -7.34 -10.86
CA SER A 68 4.34 -7.39 -11.90
C SER A 68 4.76 -6.59 -13.13
N HIS A 69 5.62 -5.60 -12.94
CA HIS A 69 6.15 -4.72 -13.98
C HIS A 69 7.59 -5.10 -14.39
N SER A 70 7.89 -4.81 -15.65
CA SER A 70 9.18 -4.99 -16.31
C SER A 70 9.99 -3.68 -16.35
N LEU A 71 11.19 -3.72 -16.91
CA LEU A 71 11.99 -2.51 -17.16
C LEU A 71 11.31 -1.55 -18.14
N GLU A 72 10.49 -2.05 -19.08
CA GLU A 72 9.81 -1.22 -20.09
C GLU A 72 8.72 -0.33 -19.46
N ASP A 73 8.10 -0.81 -18.37
CA ASP A 73 7.11 -0.06 -17.59
C ASP A 73 7.76 1.07 -16.75
N GLY A 74 9.07 1.01 -16.59
CA GLY A 74 9.89 2.01 -15.94
C GLY A 74 10.02 1.85 -14.42
N TRP A 75 11.09 2.47 -13.89
CA TRP A 75 11.47 2.35 -12.49
C TRP A 75 10.43 2.84 -11.48
N LEU A 76 9.55 3.77 -11.87
CA LEU A 76 8.47 4.24 -11.01
C LEU A 76 7.45 3.12 -10.73
N ARG A 77 7.11 2.32 -11.74
CA ARG A 77 6.19 1.19 -11.59
C ARG A 77 6.83 0.05 -10.80
N ILE A 78 8.11 -0.23 -11.06
CA ILE A 78 8.87 -1.19 -10.25
C ILE A 78 8.91 -0.75 -8.77
N GLY A 79 9.17 0.53 -8.49
CA GLY A 79 9.15 1.05 -7.12
C GLY A 79 7.76 0.95 -6.48
N ALA A 80 6.69 1.19 -7.24
CA ALA A 80 5.32 1.05 -6.78
C ALA A 80 4.95 -0.41 -6.43
N ASP A 81 5.37 -1.38 -7.25
CA ASP A 81 5.22 -2.81 -6.94
C ASP A 81 5.91 -3.17 -5.61
N ILE A 82 7.15 -2.70 -5.41
CA ILE A 82 7.89 -2.94 -4.17
C ILE A 82 7.16 -2.34 -2.97
N LEU A 83 6.61 -1.13 -3.08
CA LEU A 83 5.85 -0.52 -1.98
C LEU A 83 4.56 -1.28 -1.68
N GLN A 84 3.85 -1.73 -2.71
CA GLN A 84 2.60 -2.48 -2.56
C GLN A 84 2.82 -3.92 -2.07
N SER A 85 4.03 -4.46 -2.24
CA SER A 85 4.41 -5.76 -1.67
C SER A 85 4.50 -5.76 -0.14
N ASP A 86 4.59 -4.58 0.48
CA ASP A 86 4.66 -4.45 1.92
C ASP A 86 3.33 -4.91 2.55
N PRO A 87 3.34 -5.89 3.47
CA PRO A 87 2.13 -6.31 4.17
C PRO A 87 1.38 -5.16 4.87
N ASP A 88 2.11 -4.10 5.25
CA ASP A 88 1.56 -2.91 5.89
C ASP A 88 1.18 -1.79 4.89
N ALA A 89 1.23 -2.01 3.57
CA ALA A 89 0.94 -0.98 2.57
C ALA A 89 -0.42 -0.29 2.78
N LEU A 90 -1.47 -1.07 3.07
CA LEU A 90 -2.80 -0.54 3.38
C LEU A 90 -2.78 0.33 4.65
N ARG A 91 -2.08 -0.12 5.70
CA ARG A 91 -1.95 0.64 6.94
C ARG A 91 -1.24 1.96 6.69
N HIS A 92 -0.09 1.94 6.01
CA HIS A 92 0.66 3.15 5.63
C HIS A 92 -0.17 4.12 4.77
N PHE A 93 -0.94 3.59 3.82
CA PHE A 93 -1.87 4.37 3.01
C PHE A 93 -2.92 5.08 3.87
N LEU A 94 -3.58 4.35 4.79
CA LEU A 94 -4.58 4.91 5.70
C LEU A 94 -3.97 5.91 6.68
N THR A 95 -2.79 5.65 7.22
CA THR A 95 -2.06 6.61 8.08
C THR A 95 -1.76 7.92 7.35
N THR A 96 -1.53 7.87 6.04
CA THR A 96 -1.29 9.06 5.22
C THR A 96 -2.58 9.85 4.95
N HIS A 97 -3.70 9.16 4.68
CA HIS A 97 -4.90 9.80 4.12
C HIS A 97 -6.08 9.93 5.07
N ALA A 98 -6.13 9.18 6.18
CA ALA A 98 -7.26 9.22 7.11
C ALA A 98 -7.24 10.52 7.93
N VAL A 99 -8.16 11.44 7.62
CA VAL A 99 -8.30 12.71 8.34
C VAL A 99 -9.38 12.58 9.38
N ARG A 100 -9.04 12.81 10.66
CA ARG A 100 -10.05 12.85 11.73
C ARG A 100 -10.94 14.07 11.54
N GLN A 101 -12.25 13.83 11.40
CA GLN A 101 -13.27 14.87 11.29
C GLN A 101 -13.76 15.30 12.66
N THR A 102 -14.11 14.34 13.52
CA THR A 102 -14.72 14.59 14.84
C THR A 102 -14.34 13.50 15.85
N GLY A 103 -14.70 13.74 17.12
CA GLY A 103 -14.53 12.78 18.22
C GLY A 103 -13.17 12.83 18.91
N TRP A 104 -13.09 12.16 20.06
CA TRP A 104 -11.87 11.99 20.84
C TRP A 104 -11.59 10.53 21.10
N TYR A 105 -10.31 10.18 21.30
CA TYR A 105 -9.87 8.84 21.62
C TYR A 105 -10.22 8.44 23.06
N ARG A 106 -11.52 8.29 23.33
CA ARG A 106 -12.08 7.91 24.64
C ARG A 106 -13.02 6.72 24.49
N ILE A 107 -13.04 5.89 25.51
CA ILE A 107 -13.98 4.76 25.59
C ILE A 107 -15.42 5.31 25.60
N GLY A 108 -16.27 4.71 24.77
CA GLY A 108 -17.67 5.07 24.56
C GLY A 108 -17.89 6.21 23.57
N GLU A 109 -16.85 6.96 23.19
CA GLU A 109 -16.96 8.02 22.20
C GLU A 109 -16.69 7.48 20.78
N GLU A 110 -17.51 7.94 19.84
CA GLU A 110 -17.29 7.67 18.42
C GLU A 110 -16.30 8.69 17.85
N ILE A 111 -15.37 8.18 17.04
CA ILE A 111 -14.40 8.97 16.31
C ILE A 111 -14.68 8.79 14.83
N VAL A 112 -14.84 9.89 14.12
CA VAL A 112 -15.14 9.89 12.68
C VAL A 112 -13.91 10.35 11.92
N PHE A 113 -13.57 9.58 10.91
CA PHE A 113 -12.51 9.86 9.95
C PHE A 113 -13.10 9.97 8.54
N ASP A 114 -12.38 10.64 7.66
CA ASP A 114 -12.60 10.62 6.23
C ASP A 114 -11.32 10.14 5.55
N THR A 115 -11.44 9.16 4.67
CA THR A 115 -10.36 8.76 3.77
C THR A 115 -10.83 9.01 2.34
N LEU A 116 -10.32 10.08 1.72
CA LEU A 116 -10.57 10.44 0.32
C LEU A 116 -12.07 10.53 -0.02
N GLY A 117 -12.87 11.11 0.88
CA GLY A 117 -14.32 11.27 0.70
C GLY A 117 -15.15 10.07 1.15
N THR A 118 -14.52 9.02 1.69
CA THR A 118 -15.23 7.90 2.33
C THR A 118 -15.16 8.06 3.85
N PRO A 119 -16.28 8.38 4.51
CA PRO A 119 -16.33 8.48 5.96
C PRO A 119 -16.26 7.10 6.59
N TRP A 120 -15.65 7.00 7.76
CA TRP A 120 -15.67 5.79 8.58
C TRP A 120 -15.54 6.17 10.05
N SER A 121 -16.02 5.31 10.94
CA SER A 121 -15.98 5.58 12.37
C SER A 121 -15.51 4.38 13.18
N VAL A 122 -14.94 4.68 14.34
CA VAL A 122 -14.60 3.68 15.37
C VAL A 122 -15.12 4.18 16.70
N ARG A 123 -15.83 3.31 17.42
CA ARG A 123 -16.24 3.52 18.81
C ARG A 123 -15.77 2.33 19.64
N ARG A 124 -14.81 2.54 20.53
CA ARG A 124 -14.38 1.51 21.49
C ARG A 124 -15.30 1.52 22.70
N MET A 125 -16.01 0.43 22.94
CA MET A 125 -16.94 0.32 24.07
C MET A 125 -16.21 -0.18 25.32
N ASP A 126 -15.28 -1.13 25.15
CA ASP A 126 -14.42 -1.68 26.19
C ASP A 126 -13.18 -2.34 25.57
N ALA A 127 -12.46 -3.16 26.35
CA ALA A 127 -11.23 -3.83 25.95
C ALA A 127 -11.42 -5.00 24.96
N SER A 128 -12.64 -5.49 24.79
CA SER A 128 -12.99 -6.62 23.92
C SER A 128 -14.00 -6.26 22.84
N HIS A 129 -14.54 -5.04 22.87
CA HIS A 129 -15.60 -4.63 21.98
C HIS A 129 -15.36 -3.24 21.39
N ALA A 130 -15.21 -3.20 20.07
CA ALA A 130 -15.29 -1.99 19.27
C ALA A 130 -16.38 -2.13 18.20
N GLU A 131 -16.97 -0.99 17.85
CA GLU A 131 -17.92 -0.83 16.76
C GLU A 131 -17.27 0.01 15.67
N VAL A 132 -17.38 -0.45 14.43
CA VAL A 132 -16.76 0.18 13.26
C VAL A 132 -17.80 0.38 12.18
N THR A 133 -17.82 1.55 11.54
CA THR A 133 -18.60 1.80 10.33
C THR A 133 -17.68 2.23 9.20
N PHE A 134 -18.06 1.92 7.96
CA PHE A 134 -17.34 2.33 6.76
C PHE A 134 -18.33 2.70 5.66
N GLY A 135 -18.28 3.95 5.19
CA GLY A 135 -19.28 4.52 4.30
C GLY A 135 -20.68 4.40 4.89
N ASP A 136 -21.62 3.96 4.06
CA ASP A 136 -23.03 3.74 4.44
C ASP A 136 -23.31 2.29 4.90
N GLU A 137 -22.26 1.50 5.18
CA GLU A 137 -22.45 0.11 5.61
C GLU A 137 -22.93 -0.02 7.06
N ALA A 138 -23.55 -1.18 7.34
CA ALA A 138 -23.92 -1.55 8.70
C ALA A 138 -22.70 -1.63 9.62
N THR A 139 -22.88 -1.20 10.86
CA THR A 139 -21.86 -1.28 11.91
C THR A 139 -21.40 -2.70 12.12
N ARG A 140 -20.08 -2.90 12.10
CA ARG A 140 -19.42 -4.17 12.42
C ARG A 140 -18.86 -4.15 13.83
N ARG A 141 -18.87 -5.31 14.48
CA ARG A 141 -18.25 -5.51 15.78
C ARG A 141 -16.92 -6.22 15.61
N VAL A 142 -15.90 -5.73 16.29
CA VAL A 142 -14.55 -6.31 16.25
C VAL A 142 -13.92 -6.24 17.62
N ASP A 143 -13.04 -7.19 17.91
CA ASP A 143 -12.22 -7.20 19.12
C ASP A 143 -11.08 -6.18 18.94
N PRO A 144 -10.99 -5.11 19.76
CA PRO A 144 -9.94 -4.10 19.62
C PRO A 144 -8.55 -4.60 20.02
N SER A 145 -8.41 -5.80 20.60
CA SER A 145 -7.11 -6.41 20.90
C SER A 145 -6.31 -6.85 19.65
N VAL A 146 -6.94 -6.81 18.46
CA VAL A 146 -6.24 -6.94 17.18
C VAL A 146 -5.26 -5.78 16.93
N ALA A 147 -5.51 -4.63 17.55
CA ALA A 147 -4.64 -3.48 17.44
C ALA A 147 -3.40 -3.67 18.31
N THR A 148 -2.22 -3.47 17.72
CA THR A 148 -0.93 -3.68 18.36
C THR A 148 -0.19 -2.37 18.64
N SER A 149 -0.57 -1.29 17.96
CA SER A 149 0.01 0.03 18.17
C SER A 149 -0.40 0.65 19.50
N ASP A 150 0.48 1.45 20.11
CA ASP A 150 0.16 2.29 21.27
C ASP A 150 -0.45 3.64 20.87
N ASP A 151 -0.35 4.03 19.59
CA ASP A 151 -0.93 5.27 19.09
C ASP A 151 -2.45 5.12 18.83
N PRO A 152 -3.31 5.96 19.42
CA PRO A 152 -4.76 5.81 19.28
C PRO A 152 -5.30 5.92 17.85
N ARG A 153 -4.61 6.64 16.95
CA ARG A 153 -5.02 6.75 15.55
C ARG A 153 -4.67 5.48 14.79
N GLU A 154 -3.44 4.99 14.95
CA GLU A 154 -3.02 3.70 14.37
C GLU A 154 -3.91 2.55 14.88
N GLN A 155 -4.24 2.55 16.17
CA GLN A 155 -5.19 1.62 16.76
C GLN A 155 -6.57 1.62 16.08
N ALA A 156 -7.10 2.80 15.70
CA ALA A 156 -8.37 2.91 14.99
C ALA A 156 -8.25 2.35 13.56
N ILE A 157 -7.11 2.57 12.89
CA ILE A 157 -6.82 2.04 11.56
C ILE A 157 -6.70 0.50 11.58
N GLU A 158 -5.98 -0.09 12.54
CA GLU A 158 -5.86 -1.54 12.69
C GLU A 158 -7.23 -2.20 12.93
N VAL A 159 -8.05 -1.58 13.77
CA VAL A 159 -9.43 -2.00 14.04
C VAL A 159 -10.31 -1.93 12.78
N LEU A 160 -10.15 -0.87 11.96
CA LEU A 160 -10.84 -0.74 10.68
C LEU A 160 -10.44 -1.87 9.70
N ILE A 161 -9.13 -2.12 9.56
CA ILE A 161 -8.61 -3.18 8.67
C ILE A 161 -9.15 -4.55 9.09
N ALA A 162 -9.17 -4.83 10.40
CA ALA A 162 -9.73 -6.08 10.92
C ALA A 162 -11.24 -6.22 10.66
N ALA A 163 -11.99 -5.12 10.73
CA ALA A 163 -13.44 -5.12 10.44
C ALA A 163 -13.76 -5.28 8.94
N TYR A 164 -12.86 -4.86 8.05
CA TYR A 164 -13.03 -4.87 6.59
C TYR A 164 -11.79 -5.48 5.89
N PRO A 165 -11.68 -6.81 5.81
CA PRO A 165 -10.52 -7.47 5.20
C PRO A 165 -10.33 -7.16 3.69
N ASP A 166 -11.40 -6.74 3.01
CA ASP A 166 -11.43 -6.37 1.59
C ASP A 166 -11.04 -4.89 1.35
N LEU A 167 -10.70 -4.13 2.40
CA LEU A 167 -10.43 -2.69 2.31
C LEU A 167 -9.28 -2.33 1.36
N GLY A 168 -8.28 -3.21 1.24
CA GLY A 168 -7.19 -3.03 0.28
C GLY A 168 -7.65 -3.05 -1.17
N GLU A 169 -8.63 -3.89 -1.51
CA GLU A 169 -9.20 -3.95 -2.85
C GLU A 169 -10.05 -2.70 -3.14
N ARG A 170 -10.76 -2.20 -2.12
CA ARG A 170 -11.63 -1.02 -2.24
C ARG A 170 -10.87 0.27 -2.51
N PHE A 171 -9.66 0.40 -1.98
CA PHE A 171 -8.75 1.53 -2.23
C PHE A 171 -7.66 1.21 -3.26
N GLY A 172 -7.79 0.11 -4.01
CA GLY A 172 -6.75 -0.38 -4.91
C GLY A 172 -6.19 0.70 -5.86
N PRO A 173 -7.04 1.44 -6.60
CA PRO A 173 -6.59 2.51 -7.48
C PRO A 173 -5.86 3.64 -6.73
N GLU A 174 -6.36 4.05 -5.57
CA GLU A 174 -5.75 5.11 -4.76
C GLU A 174 -4.42 4.67 -4.14
N ILE A 175 -4.31 3.40 -3.74
CA ILE A 175 -3.07 2.78 -3.25
C ILE A 175 -2.03 2.73 -4.36
N ASP A 176 -2.40 2.32 -5.58
CA ASP A 176 -1.48 2.32 -6.73
C ASP A 176 -0.96 3.74 -7.02
N HIS A 177 -1.87 4.72 -7.11
CA HIS A 177 -1.48 6.12 -7.33
C HIS A 177 -0.59 6.67 -6.21
N TRP A 178 -0.89 6.34 -4.95
CA TRP A 178 -0.07 6.72 -3.81
C TRP A 178 1.32 6.06 -3.87
N ALA A 179 1.39 4.77 -4.19
CA ALA A 179 2.65 4.03 -4.31
C ALA A 179 3.52 4.60 -5.44
N VAL A 180 2.96 4.89 -6.61
CA VAL A 180 3.68 5.56 -7.71
C VAL A 180 4.22 6.92 -7.29
N ARG A 181 3.42 7.71 -6.55
CA ARG A 181 3.85 9.02 -6.04
C ARG A 181 5.01 8.88 -5.04
N LEU A 182 4.97 7.91 -4.14
CA LEU A 182 6.08 7.66 -3.21
C LEU A 182 7.33 7.17 -3.94
N ALA A 183 7.18 6.28 -4.93
CA ALA A 183 8.27 5.77 -5.75
C ALA A 183 9.00 6.87 -6.53
N SER A 184 8.34 7.99 -6.83
CA SER A 184 8.97 9.15 -7.48
C SER A 184 10.09 9.79 -6.66
N GLY A 185 10.11 9.60 -5.34
CA GLY A 185 11.21 10.00 -4.46
C GLY A 185 12.35 8.98 -4.37
N GLY A 186 12.24 7.85 -5.06
CA GLY A 186 13.21 6.77 -5.02
C GLY A 186 14.51 7.07 -5.77
N VAL A 187 15.58 6.39 -5.37
CA VAL A 187 16.88 6.46 -6.06
C VAL A 187 17.24 5.08 -6.60
N VAL A 188 17.55 5.01 -7.90
CA VAL A 188 18.01 3.78 -8.56
C VAL A 188 19.50 3.88 -8.85
N THR A 189 20.26 2.86 -8.44
CA THR A 189 21.71 2.78 -8.65
C THR A 189 22.06 1.46 -9.35
N PRO A 190 22.85 1.46 -10.43
CA PRO A 190 23.33 0.23 -11.05
C PRO A 190 24.33 -0.50 -10.13
N ILE A 191 24.36 -1.83 -10.24
CA ILE A 191 25.34 -2.70 -9.59
C ILE A 191 26.28 -3.23 -10.68
N PHE A 192 27.59 -3.07 -10.49
CA PHE A 192 28.65 -3.48 -11.42
C PHE A 192 29.56 -4.52 -10.77
#